data_AF-A0A0Q1CAD1-F1
#
_entry.id   AF-A0A0Q1CAD1-F1
#
_cell.length_a   1.000
_cell.length_b   1.000
_cell.length_c   1.000
_cell.angle_alpha   90.00
_cell.angle_beta   90.00
_cell.angle_gamma   90.00
#
_symmetry.space_group_name_H-M   'P 1'
#
loop_
_entity.id
_entity.type
_entity.pdbx_description
1 polymer ?
#
loop_
_entity_poly.entity_id
_entity_poly.type
_entity_poly.pdbx_seq_one_letter_code
_entity_poly.pdbx_strand_id
1 'polypeptide(L)'
;MQIDTQLPEAKRLCIVAPGGKNVIGDIAKIYGNILEREGIFCIYIDSKSYFKFKMFFDLINERKNYDCVHVHTSGLLGDIPLIWTYIASKLFSKKVIITYHCGSPDLILKKTS
;
A
#
# COMPACT_ATOMS: atom_id res chain seq x y z
N MET A 1 20.44 -33.33 17.30
CA MET A 1 19.77 -32.02 17.40
C MET A 1 19.05 -31.79 16.08
N GLN A 2 17.77 -32.14 15.98
CA GLN A 2 16.96 -31.84 14.80
C GLN A 2 16.66 -30.34 14.83
N ILE A 3 17.19 -29.60 13.87
CA ILE A 3 16.83 -28.19 13.69
C ILE A 3 15.44 -28.23 13.06
N ASP A 4 14.43 -27.98 13.88
CA ASP A 4 13.06 -27.81 13.46
C ASP A 4 12.97 -26.47 12.72
N THR A 5 13.41 -26.44 11.46
CA THR A 5 13.23 -25.28 10.59
C THR A 5 11.78 -25.25 10.14
N GLN A 6 10.88 -24.87 11.05
CA GLN A 6 9.64 -24.26 10.61
C GLN A 6 10.05 -22.98 9.87
N LEU A 7 9.98 -23.03 8.54
CA LEU A 7 10.18 -21.85 7.70
C LEU A 7 9.26 -20.75 8.26
N PRO A 8 9.79 -19.55 8.52
CA PRO A 8 8.99 -18.46 9.04
C PRO A 8 7.78 -18.27 8.13
N GLU A 9 6.60 -18.13 8.73
CA GLU A 9 5.35 -17.92 8.00
C GLU A 9 5.56 -16.82 6.95
N ALA A 10 5.23 -17.12 5.69
CA ALA A 10 5.45 -16.19 4.59
C ALA A 10 4.80 -14.85 4.92
N LYS A 11 5.60 -13.79 5.01
CA LYS A 11 5.10 -12.44 5.30
C LYS A 11 4.34 -11.94 4.07
N ARG A 12 3.09 -11.52 4.26
CA ARG A 12 2.23 -11.07 3.16
C ARG A 12 1.88 -9.59 3.30
N LEU A 13 2.24 -8.78 2.30
CA LEU A 13 2.01 -7.34 2.27
C LEU A 13 1.02 -6.99 1.16
N CYS A 14 -0.02 -6.24 1.48
CA CYS A 14 -0.87 -5.60 0.49
C CYS A 14 -0.33 -4.20 0.18
N ILE A 15 0.03 -3.93 -1.07
CA ILE A 15 0.48 -2.62 -1.55
C ILE A 15 -0.71 -1.96 -2.26
N VAL A 16 -1.11 -0.78 -1.77
CA VAL A 16 -2.15 0.05 -2.38
C VAL A 16 -1.49 1.25 -3.04
N ALA A 17 -1.54 1.33 -4.37
CA ALA A 17 -0.91 2.41 -5.11
C ALA A 17 -1.63 2.67 -6.46
N PRO A 18 -1.58 3.90 -7.00
CA PRO A 18 -2.26 4.23 -8.25
C PRO A 18 -1.60 3.52 -9.42
N GLY A 19 -2.36 2.73 -10.17
CA GLY A 19 -1.92 2.06 -11.38
C GLY A 19 -1.62 3.02 -12.55
N GLY A 20 -0.91 2.51 -13.56
CA GLY A 20 -0.51 3.25 -14.76
C GLY A 20 0.88 3.92 -14.67
N LYS A 21 1.25 4.67 -15.72
CA LYS A 21 2.54 5.38 -15.84
C LYS A 21 2.57 6.64 -14.97
N ASN A 22 2.63 6.48 -13.66
CA ASN A 22 2.81 7.58 -12.72
C ASN A 22 3.91 7.24 -11.71
N VAL A 23 4.63 8.26 -11.24
CA VAL A 23 5.83 8.09 -10.39
C VAL A 23 5.53 7.28 -9.13
N ILE A 24 4.35 7.46 -8.53
CA ILE A 24 3.96 6.77 -7.29
C ILE A 24 3.77 5.27 -7.52
N GLY A 25 3.04 4.92 -8.58
CA GLY A 25 2.80 3.54 -8.98
C GLY A 25 4.10 2.83 -9.39
N ASP A 26 4.99 3.52 -10.09
CA ASP A 26 6.29 2.96 -10.48
C ASP A 26 7.19 2.73 -9.26
N ILE A 27 7.23 3.67 -8.30
CA ILE A 27 7.94 3.48 -7.02
C ILE A 27 7.35 2.30 -6.24
N ALA A 28 6.02 2.20 -6.15
CA ALA A 28 5.35 1.10 -5.45
C ALA A 28 5.67 -0.27 -6.07
N LYS A 29 5.76 -0.36 -7.40
CA LYS A 29 6.17 -1.59 -8.10
C LYS A 29 7.64 -1.93 -7.85
N ILE A 30 8.54 -0.96 -7.94
CA ILE A 30 9.98 -1.17 -7.64
C ILE A 30 10.12 -1.68 -6.21
N TYR A 31 9.43 -1.06 -5.26
CA TYR A 31 9.40 -1.49 -3.87
C TYR A 31 8.84 -2.91 -3.71
N GLY A 32 7.71 -3.24 -4.34
CA GLY A 32 7.15 -4.60 -4.33
C GLY A 32 8.14 -5.65 -4.86
N ASN A 33 8.80 -5.36 -6.00
CA ASN A 33 9.81 -6.26 -6.57
C ASN A 33 11.00 -6.49 -5.63
N ILE A 34 11.41 -5.47 -4.86
CA ILE A 34 12.48 -5.62 -3.86
C ILE A 34 12.00 -6.53 -2.72
N LEU A 35 10.79 -6.29 -2.21
CA LEU A 35 10.23 -7.10 -1.13
C LEU A 35 10.05 -8.58 -1.53
N GLU A 36 9.59 -8.84 -2.76
CA GLU A 36 9.45 -10.20 -3.28
C GLU A 36 10.80 -10.93 -3.37
N ARG A 37 11.88 -10.23 -3.71
CA ARG A 37 13.25 -10.78 -3.68
C ARG A 37 13.70 -11.13 -2.27
N GLU A 38 13.22 -10.41 -1.27
CA GLU A 38 13.44 -10.69 0.16
C GLU A 38 12.47 -11.77 0.70
N GLY A 39 11.66 -12.40 -0.14
CA GLY A 39 10.73 -13.47 0.22
C GLY A 39 9.40 -12.99 0.82
N ILE A 40 9.04 -11.71 0.66
CA ILE A 40 7.76 -11.15 1.08
C ILE A 40 6.76 -11.24 -0.07
N PHE A 41 5.64 -11.90 0.15
CA PHE A 41 4.58 -12.00 -0.86
C PHE A 41 3.81 -10.68 -0.94
N CYS A 42 3.76 -10.07 -2.12
CA CYS A 42 3.11 -8.79 -2.34
C CYS A 42 1.79 -8.95 -3.10
N ILE A 43 0.71 -8.35 -2.58
CA ILE A 43 -0.59 -8.24 -3.25
C ILE A 43 -0.77 -6.79 -3.68
N TYR A 44 -0.96 -6.55 -4.97
CA TYR A 44 -1.12 -5.19 -5.48
C TYR A 44 -2.60 -4.84 -5.69
N ILE A 45 -3.06 -3.76 -5.07
CA ILE A 45 -4.40 -3.19 -5.27
C ILE A 45 -4.26 -1.81 -5.92
N ASP A 46 -4.86 -1.67 -7.10
CA ASP A 46 -4.86 -0.42 -7.85
C ASP A 46 -5.83 0.61 -7.22
N SER A 47 -5.28 1.74 -6.77
CA SER A 47 -6.06 2.84 -6.19
C SER A 47 -6.62 3.85 -7.21
N LYS A 48 -6.24 3.73 -8.50
CA LYS A 48 -6.69 4.61 -9.59
C LYS A 48 -8.10 4.30 -10.09
N SER A 49 -8.65 3.12 -9.79
CA SER A 49 -9.92 2.67 -10.35
C SER A 49 -11.03 3.72 -10.18
N TYR A 50 -11.67 4.10 -11.29
CA TYR A 50 -12.70 5.14 -11.41
C TYR A 50 -13.86 4.98 -10.40
N PHE A 51 -14.08 3.76 -9.90
CA PHE A 51 -14.97 3.47 -8.80
C PHE A 51 -14.17 3.31 -7.51
N LYS A 52 -14.07 4.41 -6.75
CA LYS A 52 -13.41 4.49 -5.43
C LYS A 52 -13.82 3.38 -4.44
N PHE A 53 -15.02 2.80 -4.60
CA PHE A 53 -15.49 1.66 -3.81
C PHE A 53 -14.87 0.31 -4.19
N LYS A 54 -14.45 0.13 -5.45
CA LYS A 54 -13.82 -1.13 -5.91
C LYS A 54 -12.58 -1.44 -5.07
N MET A 55 -11.73 -0.43 -4.85
CA MET A 55 -10.53 -0.59 -4.02
C MET A 55 -10.86 -1.07 -2.60
N PHE A 56 -11.93 -0.54 -2.01
CA PHE A 56 -12.37 -0.95 -0.68
C PHE A 56 -12.87 -2.41 -0.68
N PHE A 57 -13.60 -2.83 -1.71
CA PHE A 57 -14.01 -4.23 -1.86
C PHE A 57 -12.82 -5.16 -2.11
N ASP A 58 -11.83 -4.74 -2.91
CA ASP A 58 -10.61 -5.50 -3.14
C ASP A 58 -9.86 -5.72 -1.81
N LEU A 59 -9.75 -4.69 -0.97
CA LEU A 59 -9.17 -4.81 0.39
C LEU A 59 -9.95 -5.81 1.26
N ILE A 60 -11.28 -5.78 1.21
CA ILE A 60 -12.12 -6.72 1.98
C ILE A 60 -11.92 -8.14 1.45
N ASN A 61 -11.90 -8.34 0.14
CA ASN A 61 -11.77 -9.65 -0.49
C ASN A 61 -10.42 -10.29 -0.19
N GLU A 62 -9.35 -9.50 -0.23
CA GLU A 62 -7.98 -9.97 0.03
C GLU A 62 -7.62 -10.03 1.51
N ARG A 63 -8.51 -9.65 2.44
CA ARG A 63 -8.20 -9.48 3.87
C ARG A 63 -7.54 -10.68 4.57
N LYS A 64 -7.73 -11.90 4.06
CA LYS A 64 -7.12 -13.12 4.62
C LYS A 64 -5.73 -13.42 4.03
N ASN A 65 -5.36 -12.74 2.96
CA ASN A 65 -4.15 -12.98 2.19
C ASN A 65 -3.03 -11.99 2.50
N TYR A 66 -3.23 -11.04 3.42
CA TYR A 66 -2.19 -10.10 3.86
C TYR A 66 -2.28 -9.82 5.36
N ASP A 67 -1.15 -9.48 5.97
CA ASP A 67 -1.05 -9.13 7.40
C ASP A 67 -0.89 -7.61 7.62
N CYS A 68 -0.36 -6.95 6.60
CA CYS A 68 -0.10 -5.52 6.59
C CYS A 68 -0.56 -4.91 5.27
N VAL A 69 -1.03 -3.66 5.33
CA VAL A 69 -1.31 -2.83 4.16
C VAL A 69 -0.32 -1.68 4.11
N HIS A 70 0.26 -1.44 2.95
CA HIS A 70 1.13 -0.30 2.68
C HIS A 70 0.50 0.56 1.59
N VAL A 71 0.03 1.75 1.98
CA VAL A 71 -0.59 2.70 1.06
C VAL A 71 0.40 3.75 0.57
N HIS A 72 0.47 3.93 -0.74
CA HIS A 72 1.20 4.99 -1.42
C HIS A 72 0.22 6.07 -1.89
N THR A 73 0.37 7.29 -1.39
CA THR A 73 -0.61 8.40 -1.47
C THR A 73 0.11 9.72 -1.79
N SER A 74 -0.57 10.73 -2.35
CA SER A 74 0.05 12.04 -2.67
C SER A 74 -0.73 13.28 -2.26
N GLY A 75 -1.83 13.13 -1.52
CA GLY A 75 -2.49 14.22 -0.79
C GLY A 75 -3.18 15.30 -1.60
N LEU A 76 -3.43 15.08 -2.89
CA LEU A 76 -4.37 15.93 -3.61
C LEU A 76 -5.80 15.56 -3.20
N LEU A 77 -6.46 16.46 -2.45
CA LEU A 77 -7.91 16.49 -2.23
C LEU A 77 -8.51 15.22 -1.60
N GLY A 78 -8.15 14.93 -0.35
CA GLY A 78 -8.82 13.91 0.46
C GLY A 78 -8.53 12.51 -0.08
N ASP A 79 -7.33 11.99 0.20
CA ASP A 79 -6.80 10.76 -0.36
C ASP A 79 -7.65 9.54 0.05
N ILE A 80 -8.70 9.28 -0.74
CA ILE A 80 -9.66 8.20 -0.52
C ILE A 80 -8.99 6.82 -0.37
N PRO A 81 -7.90 6.51 -1.09
CA PRO A 81 -7.10 5.31 -0.82
C PRO A 81 -6.59 5.22 0.62
N LEU A 82 -6.13 6.33 1.20
CA LEU A 82 -5.73 6.37 2.61
C LEU A 82 -6.92 6.13 3.55
N ILE A 83 -8.06 6.78 3.28
CA ILE A 83 -9.29 6.63 4.09
C ILE A 83 -9.77 5.17 4.07
N TRP A 84 -9.87 4.55 2.90
CA TRP A 84 -10.31 3.16 2.77
C TRP A 84 -9.33 2.18 3.40
N THR A 85 -8.03 2.41 3.24
CA THR A 85 -7.00 1.61 3.91
C THR A 85 -7.13 1.71 5.42
N TYR A 86 -7.32 2.91 5.96
CA TYR A 86 -7.51 3.13 7.39
C TYR A 86 -8.75 2.41 7.91
N ILE A 87 -9.91 2.55 7.24
CA ILE A 87 -11.15 1.87 7.63
C ILE A 87 -10.97 0.35 7.59
N ALA A 88 -10.45 -0.21 6.49
CA ALA A 88 -10.22 -1.65 6.36
C ALA A 88 -9.25 -2.17 7.44
N SER A 89 -8.21 -1.40 7.76
CA SER A 89 -7.25 -1.81 8.79
C SER A 89 -7.86 -1.91 10.18
N LYS A 90 -8.78 -1.01 10.53
CA LYS A 90 -9.52 -1.03 11.79
C LYS A 90 -10.52 -2.18 11.84
N LEU A 91 -11.23 -2.43 10.74
CA LEU A 91 -12.22 -3.52 10.65
C LEU A 91 -11.58 -4.91 10.76
N PHE A 92 -10.36 -5.08 10.24
CA PHE A 92 -9.69 -6.38 10.14
C PHE A 92 -8.41 -6.50 10.96
N SER A 93 -8.16 -5.56 11.88
CA SER A 93 -6.99 -5.53 12.77
C SER A 93 -5.64 -5.67 12.03
N LYS A 94 -5.50 -4.97 10.90
CA LYS A 94 -4.30 -5.03 10.04
C LYS A 94 -3.31 -3.93 10.41
N LYS A 95 -2.01 -4.22 10.26
CA LYS A 95 -0.96 -3.19 10.36
C LYS A 95 -0.99 -2.29 9.13
N VAL A 96 -0.71 -1.00 9.29
CA VAL A 96 -0.71 -0.03 8.19
C VAL A 96 0.62 0.70 8.11
N ILE A 97 1.17 0.78 6.91
CA ILE A 97 2.31 1.61 6.54
C ILE A 97 1.80 2.66 5.55
N ILE A 98 2.19 3.93 5.75
CA ILE A 98 1.77 5.04 4.89
C ILE A 98 3.03 5.65 4.28
N THR A 99 3.09 5.68 2.95
CA THR A 99 4.09 6.46 2.22
C THR A 99 3.40 7.58 1.48
N TYR A 100 3.81 8.80 1.82
CA TYR A 100 3.29 10.01 1.23
C TYR A 100 4.29 10.58 0.22
N HIS A 101 3.82 10.85 -1.00
CA HIS A 101 4.60 11.38 -2.12
C HIS A 101 4.16 12.81 -2.37
N CYS A 102 4.99 13.80 -2.08
CA CYS A 102 4.66 15.21 -2.32
C CYS A 102 5.46 15.75 -3.51
N GLY A 103 4.78 16.49 -4.41
CA GLY A 103 5.45 17.24 -5.47
C GLY A 103 6.12 18.49 -4.89
N SER A 104 7.45 18.51 -4.92
CA SER A 104 8.42 19.50 -4.41
C SER A 104 8.09 20.21 -3.07
N PRO A 105 8.99 20.14 -2.07
CA PRO A 105 8.97 21.05 -0.93
C PRO A 105 8.83 22.53 -1.33
N ASP A 106 9.34 22.92 -2.51
CA ASP A 106 9.31 24.29 -3.02
C ASP A 106 7.90 24.84 -3.26
N LEU A 107 6.92 23.99 -3.61
CA LEU A 107 5.54 24.42 -3.83
C LEU A 107 4.79 24.67 -2.51
N ILE A 108 5.18 23.96 -1.45
CA ILE A 108 4.70 24.19 -0.10
C ILE A 108 5.36 25.46 0.47
N LEU A 109 6.67 25.60 0.30
CA LEU A 109 7.46 26.75 0.77
C LEU A 109 7.08 28.05 0.05
N LYS A 110 6.79 28.03 -1.26
CA LYS A 110 6.27 29.19 -2.01
C LYS A 110 4.86 29.60 -1.60
N LYS A 111 4.06 28.70 -1.03
CA LYS A 111 2.71 29.04 -0.53
C LYS A 111 2.74 29.67 0.86
N THR A 112 3.87 29.55 1.55
CA THR A 112 4.10 30.09 2.90
C THR A 112 5.02 31.32 2.92
N SER A 113 5.50 31.76 1.76
CA SER A 113 6.21 33.03 1.52
C SER A 113 5.29 34.03 0.83
#